data_AF-Q14PB7-F1
#
_entry.id   AF-Q14PB7-F1
#
_cell.length_a   1.000
_cell.length_b   1.000
_cell.length_c   1.000
_cell.angle_alpha   90.00
_cell.angle_beta   90.00
_cell.angle_gamma   90.00
#
_symmetry.space_group_name_H-M   'P 1'
#
loop_
_entity.id
_entity.type
_entity.pdbx_description
1 polymer ?
#
loop_
_entity_poly.entity_id
_entity_poly.type
_entity_poly.pdbx_seq_one_letter_code
_entity_poly.pdbx_strand_id
1 'polypeptide(L)' 'MKTLHEMIKDLTGIDVEKNKISKYLEYEALDLEDANLRWADLQGAKLWCADLRYADF' A
#
# COMPACT_ATOMS: atom_id res chain seq x y z
N MET A 1 -6.18 -12.13 -5.40
CA MET A 1 -5.54 -11.52 -4.22
C MET A 1 -5.19 -10.09 -4.59
N LYS A 2 -5.57 -9.10 -3.76
CA LYS A 2 -5.40 -7.68 -4.08
C LYS A 2 -3.99 -7.21 -3.77
N THR A 3 -3.33 -6.59 -4.73
CA THR A 3 -2.01 -5.95 -4.59
C THR A 3 -2.12 -4.50 -4.10
N LEU A 4 -1.02 -3.91 -3.61
CA LEU A 4 -0.97 -2.49 -3.24
C LEU A 4 -1.40 -1.55 -4.39
N HIS A 5 -1.03 -1.90 -5.62
CA HIS A 5 -1.47 -1.17 -6.82
C HIS A 5 -3.00 -1.19 -6.98
N GLU A 6 -3.62 -2.35 -6.79
CA GLU A 6 -5.07 -2.50 -6.86
C GLU A 6 -5.77 -1.78 -5.68
N MET A 7 -5.18 -1.79 -4.49
CA MET A 7 -5.68 -1.00 -3.35
C MET A 7 -5.68 0.51 -3.62
N ILE A 8 -4.58 1.05 -4.16
CA ILE A 8 -4.49 2.48 -4.48
C ILE A 8 -5.57 2.85 -5.50
N LYS A 9 -5.76 2.02 -6.53
CA LYS A 9 -6.81 2.20 -7.53
C LYS A 9 -8.21 2.18 -6.92
N ASP A 10 -8.48 1.25 -6.01
CA ASP A 10 -9.79 1.13 -5.37
C ASP A 10 -10.09 2.30 -4.42
N LEU A 11 -9.10 2.78 -3.66
CA LEU A 11 -9.27 3.85 -2.67
C LEU A 11 -9.32 5.25 -3.30
N THR A 12 -8.58 5.47 -4.37
CA THR A 12 -8.38 6.81 -4.94
C THR A 12 -8.98 6.98 -6.34
N GLY A 13 -9.33 5.88 -7.01
CA GLY A 13 -9.66 5.87 -8.44
C GLY A 13 -8.44 6.08 -9.35
N ILE A 14 -7.24 6.24 -8.79
CA ILE A 14 -6.02 6.54 -9.53
C ILE A 14 -5.31 5.23 -9.90
N ASP A 15 -5.11 5.04 -11.19
CA ASP A 15 -4.26 3.97 -11.71
C ASP A 15 -2.81 4.45 -11.77
N VAL A 16 -1.93 3.85 -10.97
CA VAL A 16 -0.52 4.23 -10.86
C VAL A 16 0.35 3.05 -11.26
N GLU A 17 1.27 3.22 -12.22
CA GLU A 17 2.16 2.13 -12.62
C GLU A 17 2.93 1.54 -11.42
N LYS A 18 3.03 0.21 -11.36
CA LYS A 18 3.69 -0.53 -10.27
C LYS A 18 5.15 -0.11 -10.03
N ASN A 19 5.87 0.26 -11.09
CA ASN A 19 7.25 0.77 -11.02
C ASN A 19 7.33 2.11 -10.27
N LYS A 20 6.33 2.98 -10.41
CA LYS A 20 6.26 4.29 -9.73
C LYS A 20 5.99 4.11 -8.24
N ILE A 21 5.07 3.21 -7.89
CA ILE A 21 4.84 2.83 -6.49
C ILE A 21 6.14 2.28 -5.88
N SER A 22 6.83 1.40 -6.60
CA SER A 22 8.10 0.82 -6.11
C SER A 22 9.18 1.89 -5.90
N LYS A 23 9.32 2.83 -6.83
CA LYS A 23 10.26 3.96 -6.73
C LYS A 23 9.89 4.95 -5.62
N TYR A 24 8.60 5.19 -5.39
CA TYR A 24 8.15 5.99 -4.25
C TYR A 24 8.57 5.35 -2.92
N LEU A 25 8.30 4.05 -2.78
CA LEU A 25 8.62 3.26 -1.58
C LEU A 25 10.13 3.00 -1.37
N GLU A 26 11.00 3.40 -2.30
CA GLU A 26 12.46 3.38 -2.09
C GLU A 26 12.94 4.53 -1.19
N TYR A 27 12.19 5.65 -1.17
CA TYR A 27 12.59 6.87 -0.48
C TYR A 27 11.56 7.35 0.55
N GLU A 28 10.30 6.95 0.39
CA GLU A 28 9.20 7.43 1.21
C GLU A 28 8.48 6.28 1.94
N ALA A 29 8.07 6.58 3.17
CA ALA A 29 7.15 5.77 3.93
C ALA A 29 5.76 5.78 3.27
N LEU A 30 5.09 4.63 3.27
CA LEU A 30 3.67 4.59 2.92
C LEU A 30 2.84 4.84 4.19
N ASP A 31 2.05 5.89 4.17
CA ASP A 31 1.06 6.13 5.22
C ASP A 31 -0.15 5.22 4.97
N LEU A 32 -0.36 4.30 5.90
CA LEU A 32 -1.49 3.39 5.95
C LEU A 32 -2.21 3.52 7.31
N GLU A 33 -2.05 4.67 8.00
CA GLU A 33 -2.78 4.96 9.23
C GLU A 33 -4.30 4.84 8.97
N ASP A 34 -5.00 4.11 9.83
CA ASP A 34 -6.43 3.79 9.71
C ASP A 34 -6.85 3.00 8.44
N ALA A 35 -5.90 2.44 7.68
CA ALA A 35 -6.24 1.64 6.49
C ALA A 35 -6.90 0.31 6.88
N ASN A 36 -7.97 -0.05 6.16
CA ASN A 36 -8.55 -1.39 6.21
C ASN A 36 -7.76 -2.33 5.30
N LEU A 37 -6.85 -3.10 5.88
CA LEU A 37 -5.98 -4.06 5.23
C LEU A 37 -6.51 -5.50 5.33
N ARG A 38 -7.70 -5.71 5.93
CA ARG A 38 -8.31 -7.04 6.01
C ARG A 38 -8.43 -7.62 4.61
N TRP A 39 -7.91 -8.83 4.44
CA TRP A 39 -7.87 -9.58 3.18
C TRP A 39 -6.93 -9.02 2.09
N ALA A 40 -6.11 -8.01 2.40
CA ALA A 40 -5.07 -7.55 1.49
C ALA A 40 -3.95 -8.60 1.37
N ASP A 41 -3.49 -8.87 0.15
CA ASP A 41 -2.29 -9.69 -0.05
C ASP A 41 -1.06 -8.79 0.01
N LEU A 42 -0.43 -8.80 1.18
CA LEU A 42 0.76 -8.02 1.47
C LEU A 42 2.06 -8.80 1.14
N GLN A 43 1.98 -9.99 0.52
CA GLN A 43 3.19 -10.72 0.14
C GLN A 43 4.06 -9.89 -0.81
N GLY A 44 5.31 -9.68 -0.39
CA GLY A 44 6.30 -8.90 -1.15
C GLY A 44 6.13 -7.39 -1.05
N ALA A 45 5.16 -6.87 -0.27
CA ALA A 45 5.06 -5.46 0.03
C ALA A 45 6.22 -5.03 0.95
N LYS A 46 6.93 -3.96 0.58
CA LYS A 46 7.96 -3.35 1.43
C LYS A 46 7.29 -2.48 2.50
N LEU A 47 6.84 -3.11 3.58
CA LEU A 47 6.16 -2.42 4.70
C LEU A 47 7.12 -1.95 5.81
N TRP A 48 8.42 -2.18 5.65
CA TRP A 48 9.44 -1.85 6.66
C TRP A 48 9.50 -0.35 7.04
N CYS A 49 9.04 0.53 6.15
CA CYS A 49 8.90 1.97 6.41
C CYS A 49 7.44 2.43 6.46
N ALA A 50 6.45 1.54 6.39
CA ALA A 50 5.05 1.96 6.37
C ALA A 50 4.60 2.39 7.77
N ASP A 51 3.81 3.45 7.85
CA ASP A 51 3.09 3.79 9.07
C ASP A 51 1.81 2.96 9.12
N LEU A 52 1.77 2.00 10.05
CA LEU A 52 0.66 1.06 10.23
C LEU A 52 -0.08 1.31 11.55
N ARG A 53 0.09 2.48 12.17
CA ARG A 53 -0.63 2.82 13.40
C ARG A 53 -2.13 2.73 13.12
N TYR A 54 -2.86 2.03 13.98
CA TYR A 54 -4.32 1.85 13.89
C TYR A 54 -4.86 1.11 12.66
N ALA A 55 -4.00 0.61 11.77
CA ALA A 55 -4.45 -0.18 10.64
C ALA A 55 -5.14 -1.48 11.09
N ASP A 56 -6.14 -1.91 10.33
CA ASP A 56 -6.96 -3.08 10.63
C ASP A 56 -6.59 -4.22 9.67
N PHE A 57 -5.95 -5.28 10.19
CA PHE A 57 -5.32 -6.37 9.42
C PHE A 57 -6.10 -7.68 9.54
#